data_AF-A0A5C9BI80-F1
#
_entry.id   AF-A0A5C9BI80-F1
#
_cell.length_a   1.000
_cell.length_b   1.000
_cell.length_c   1.000
_cell.angle_alpha   90.00
_cell.angle_beta   90.00
_cell.angle_gamma   90.00
#
_symmetry.space_group_name_H-M   'P 1'
#
loop_
_entity.id
_entity.type
_entity.pdbx_description
1 polymer ?
#
loop_
_entity_poly.entity_id
_entity_poly.type
_entity_poly.pdbx_seq_one_letter_code
_entity_poly.pdbx_strand_id
1 'polypeptide(L)'
;NQDGTQAIARPHLDGGEALASIGPSPIEPPRQMPKFHVLDAWDAGTNAPSQNFVYDFDTFRYCVNDSWREVLRHSANGDVVSGSLDELIAAFSSGCSIKLGISNLCADLADAADSTPLDHEVFVQGGSAYYYTEQRLFMIGSHPVVRVQPAVPMRYRSRNWDFGWLMLRTDGRVVYRRCDPYSLKFTDHVSHHAIRWFVR
;
A
#
# COMPACT_ATOMS: atom_id res chain seq x y z
N ASN A 1 9.27 -1.74 13.82
CA ASN A 1 9.67 -0.85 12.70
C ASN A 1 10.27 0.47 13.23
N GLN A 2 11.07 0.44 14.30
CA GLN A 2 11.62 1.64 14.98
C GLN A 2 13.16 1.56 15.09
N ASP A 3 13.81 0.88 14.16
CA ASP A 3 15.27 0.70 14.14
C ASP A 3 15.99 1.74 13.28
N GLY A 4 15.27 2.76 12.79
CA GLY A 4 15.81 3.80 11.91
C GLY A 4 15.98 3.36 10.46
N THR A 5 15.67 2.11 10.11
CA THR A 5 15.71 1.64 8.73
C THR A 5 14.65 2.35 7.89
N GLN A 6 15.08 2.86 6.74
CA GLN A 6 14.24 3.47 5.72
C GLN A 6 14.41 2.73 4.40
N ALA A 7 13.47 2.96 3.50
CA ALA A 7 13.38 2.20 2.27
C ALA A 7 12.80 3.08 1.16
N ILE A 8 13.31 2.94 -0.06
CA ILE A 8 12.79 3.66 -1.23
C ILE A 8 12.81 2.75 -2.46
N ALA A 9 11.72 2.75 -3.20
CA ALA A 9 11.64 2.23 -4.55
C ALA A 9 11.39 3.38 -5.53
N ARG A 10 12.00 3.30 -6.72
CA ARG A 10 11.91 4.33 -7.76
C ARG A 10 11.53 3.69 -9.09
N PRO A 11 10.26 3.34 -9.31
CA PRO A 11 9.88 2.68 -10.54
C PRO A 11 10.10 3.59 -11.76
N HIS A 12 10.67 3.05 -12.83
CA HIS A 12 10.74 3.71 -14.13
C HIS A 12 9.48 3.35 -14.93
N LEU A 13 8.70 4.36 -15.33
CA LEU A 13 7.39 4.19 -15.97
C LEU A 13 7.36 4.66 -17.42
N ASP A 14 8.52 4.98 -17.98
CA ASP A 14 8.70 5.50 -19.34
C ASP A 14 8.70 4.40 -20.42
N GLY A 15 8.65 3.12 -20.01
CA GLY A 15 8.59 1.99 -20.92
C GLY A 15 9.93 1.62 -21.54
N GLY A 16 11.05 2.11 -20.99
CA GLY A 16 12.38 1.73 -21.42
C GLY A 16 12.64 0.22 -21.29
N GLU A 17 13.52 -0.31 -22.13
CA GLU A 17 13.95 -1.71 -22.02
C GLU A 17 14.75 -1.92 -20.73
N ALA A 18 14.22 -2.75 -19.83
CA ALA A 18 14.92 -3.23 -18.65
C ALA A 18 15.86 -4.38 -19.05
N LEU A 19 17.12 -4.07 -19.35
CA LEU A 19 18.11 -5.04 -19.84
C LEU A 19 18.89 -5.75 -18.73
N ALA A 20 18.80 -5.27 -17.48
CA ALA A 20 19.53 -5.86 -16.36
C ALA A 20 18.78 -7.04 -15.71
N SER A 21 19.52 -7.90 -15.01
CA SER A 21 18.95 -9.00 -14.24
C SER A 21 18.34 -8.52 -12.92
N ILE A 22 17.18 -9.08 -12.58
CA ILE A 22 16.53 -8.95 -11.26
C ILE A 22 17.43 -9.58 -10.19
N GLY A 23 17.65 -8.88 -9.07
CA GLY A 23 18.42 -9.39 -7.94
C GLY A 23 19.17 -8.31 -7.15
N PRO A 24 20.05 -8.73 -6.21
CA PRO A 24 20.91 -7.82 -5.48
C PRO A 24 21.74 -6.96 -6.43
N SER A 25 21.93 -5.70 -6.06
CA SER A 25 22.68 -4.71 -6.83
C SER A 25 23.82 -4.11 -6.01
N PRO A 26 24.87 -3.58 -6.66
CA PRO A 26 25.95 -2.91 -5.96
C PRO A 26 25.45 -1.78 -5.06
N ILE A 27 26.04 -1.67 -3.88
CA ILE A 27 25.78 -0.57 -2.95
C ILE A 27 26.64 0.62 -3.39
N GLU A 28 26.01 1.64 -3.94
CA GLU A 28 26.67 2.89 -4.33
C GLU A 28 26.15 4.06 -3.47
N PRO A 29 26.83 4.40 -2.35
CA PRO A 29 26.39 5.51 -1.51
C PRO A 29 26.53 6.83 -2.29
N PRO A 30 25.56 7.75 -2.20
CA PRO A 30 25.64 9.02 -2.90
C PRO A 30 26.82 9.85 -2.38
N ARG A 31 27.77 10.18 -3.25
CA ARG A 31 29.01 10.89 -2.88
C ARG A 31 28.81 12.22 -2.15
N GLN A 32 27.66 12.87 -2.36
CA GLN A 32 27.32 14.18 -1.79
C GLN A 32 26.29 14.09 -0.64
N MET A 33 26.01 12.88 -0.12
CA MET A 33 25.05 12.67 0.97
C MET A 33 25.69 11.85 2.11
N PRO A 34 26.61 12.44 2.90
CA PRO A 34 27.37 11.71 3.92
C PRO A 34 26.52 11.13 5.07
N LYS A 35 25.28 11.61 5.23
CA LYS A 35 24.30 11.11 6.19
C LYS A 35 23.47 9.94 5.65
N PHE A 36 23.68 9.52 4.40
CA PHE A 36 22.89 8.50 3.71
C PHE A 36 23.68 7.18 3.64
N HIS A 37 23.29 6.21 4.45
CA HIS A 37 23.96 4.90 4.55
C HIS A 37 23.12 3.82 3.89
N VAL A 38 23.44 3.47 2.64
CA VAL A 38 22.78 2.36 1.94
C VAL A 38 23.13 1.04 2.65
N LEU A 39 22.12 0.26 3.00
CA LEU A 39 22.26 -1.07 3.60
C LEU A 39 22.29 -2.17 2.52
N ASP A 40 21.37 -2.09 1.56
CA ASP A 40 21.30 -2.96 0.38
C ASP A 40 20.57 -2.25 -0.78
N ALA A 41 20.78 -2.76 -1.99
CA ALA A 41 20.17 -2.28 -3.22
C ALA A 41 19.72 -3.47 -4.08
N TRP A 42 18.65 -3.30 -4.84
CA TRP A 42 18.01 -4.34 -5.63
C TRP A 42 17.57 -3.81 -6.99
N ASP A 43 17.67 -4.68 -7.99
CA ASP A 43 17.13 -4.51 -9.33
C ASP A 43 17.62 -3.26 -10.08
N ALA A 44 18.88 -2.86 -9.86
CA ALA A 44 19.51 -1.79 -10.60
C ALA A 44 19.50 -2.10 -12.11
N GLY A 45 19.16 -1.09 -12.91
CA GLY A 45 19.02 -1.23 -14.38
C GLY A 45 17.74 -1.94 -14.84
N THR A 46 16.81 -2.24 -13.92
CA THR A 46 15.44 -2.64 -14.26
C THR A 46 14.48 -1.45 -14.16
N ASN A 47 13.19 -1.70 -14.37
CA ASN A 47 12.12 -0.73 -14.11
C ASN A 47 11.74 -0.60 -12.62
N ALA A 48 12.34 -1.40 -11.73
CA ALA A 48 11.96 -1.52 -10.34
C ALA A 48 13.12 -1.32 -9.33
N PRO A 49 14.06 -0.37 -9.53
CA PRO A 49 15.18 -0.22 -8.61
C PRO A 49 14.68 0.18 -7.22
N SER A 50 15.26 -0.45 -6.20
CA SER A 50 14.93 -0.17 -4.80
C SER A 50 16.14 -0.33 -3.90
N GLN A 51 16.10 0.33 -2.74
CA GLN A 51 17.19 0.29 -1.77
C GLN A 51 16.66 0.50 -0.35
N ASN A 52 17.31 -0.14 0.61
CA ASN A 52 17.10 0.09 2.03
C ASN A 52 18.32 0.82 2.59
N PHE A 53 18.10 1.77 3.50
CA PHE A 53 19.14 2.67 3.98
C PHE A 53 18.83 3.16 5.39
N VAL A 54 19.84 3.72 6.06
CA VAL A 54 19.68 4.55 7.25
C VAL A 54 20.07 5.97 6.88
N TYR A 55 19.24 6.93 7.25
CA TYR A 55 19.61 8.34 7.15
C TYR A 55 19.84 8.91 8.55
N ASP A 56 21.00 9.53 8.77
CA ASP A 56 21.35 10.14 10.05
C ASP A 56 20.60 11.46 10.24
N PHE A 57 19.33 11.39 10.61
CA PHE A 57 18.58 12.57 11.02
C PHE A 57 19.01 13.03 12.40
N ASP A 58 19.28 14.33 12.53
CA ASP A 58 19.60 14.93 13.83
C ASP A 58 18.35 15.04 14.72
N THR A 59 17.16 15.15 14.12
CA THR A 59 15.87 15.24 14.83
C THR A 59 14.74 14.70 13.96
N PHE A 60 13.85 13.91 14.56
CA PHE A 60 12.58 13.50 13.96
C PHE A 60 11.41 14.10 14.74
N ARG A 61 10.46 14.71 14.03
CA ARG A 61 9.18 15.15 14.60
C ARG A 61 8.04 14.50 13.83
N TYR A 62 7.19 13.78 14.56
CA TYR A 62 5.95 13.23 14.02
C TYR A 62 4.82 14.24 14.24
N CYS A 63 4.21 14.68 13.15
CA CYS A 63 3.00 15.51 13.18
C CYS A 63 1.81 14.64 12.83
N VAL A 64 0.91 14.42 13.80
CA VAL A 64 -0.27 13.58 13.63
C VAL A 64 -1.50 14.47 13.53
N ASN A 65 -2.41 14.15 12.62
CA ASN A 65 -3.75 14.71 12.58
C ASN A 65 -4.75 13.62 12.96
N ASP A 66 -5.40 13.80 14.10
CA ASP A 66 -6.31 12.87 14.75
C ASP A 66 -7.79 13.06 14.38
N SER A 67 -8.11 13.98 13.47
CA SER A 67 -9.48 14.28 13.05
C SER A 67 -10.17 13.20 12.20
N TRP A 68 -9.49 12.09 11.91
CA TRP A 68 -10.10 10.96 11.19
C TRP A 68 -10.95 10.12 12.14
N ARG A 69 -12.23 9.95 11.83
CA ARG A 69 -13.16 9.13 12.61
C ARG A 69 -13.60 7.90 11.82
N GLU A 70 -13.53 6.71 12.43
CA GLU A 70 -14.12 5.50 11.87
C GLU A 70 -15.65 5.61 11.87
N VAL A 71 -16.29 5.33 10.74
CA VAL A 71 -17.76 5.34 10.58
C VAL A 71 -18.34 3.99 10.21
N LEU A 72 -17.52 3.09 9.66
CA LEU A 72 -17.92 1.73 9.31
C LEU A 72 -16.71 0.81 9.39
N ARG A 73 -16.90 -0.39 9.92
CA ARG A 73 -15.99 -1.52 9.80
C ARG A 73 -16.80 -2.75 9.43
N HIS A 74 -16.31 -3.52 8.46
CA HIS A 74 -16.91 -4.79 8.09
C HIS A 74 -15.87 -5.91 7.96
N SER A 75 -16.34 -7.16 8.01
CA SER A 75 -15.56 -8.37 7.76
C SER A 75 -15.20 -8.51 6.28
N ALA A 76 -14.40 -9.52 5.93
CA ALA A 76 -14.10 -9.86 4.53
C ALA A 76 -15.34 -10.29 3.71
N ASN A 77 -16.41 -10.70 4.40
CA ASN A 77 -17.68 -11.07 3.78
C ASN A 77 -18.68 -9.90 3.70
N GLY A 78 -18.30 -8.71 4.21
CA GLY A 78 -19.19 -7.55 4.26
C GLY A 78 -20.06 -7.46 5.51
N ASP A 79 -19.92 -8.39 6.47
CA ASP A 79 -20.68 -8.31 7.73
C ASP A 79 -20.22 -7.11 8.54
N VAL A 80 -21.14 -6.24 8.93
CA VAL A 80 -20.82 -5.07 9.75
C VAL A 80 -20.32 -5.51 11.12
N VAL A 81 -19.14 -5.05 11.49
CA VAL A 81 -18.50 -5.29 12.80
C VAL A 81 -18.71 -4.09 13.73
N SER A 82 -18.60 -2.87 13.21
CA SER A 82 -18.85 -1.62 13.95
C SER A 82 -19.26 -0.49 13.00
N GLY A 83 -19.92 0.53 13.54
CA GLY A 83 -20.41 1.67 12.75
C GLY A 83 -21.60 1.31 11.86
N SER A 84 -21.84 2.09 10.82
CA SER A 84 -22.94 1.83 9.88
C SER A 84 -22.66 2.33 8.47
N LEU A 85 -23.24 1.64 7.49
CA LEU A 85 -23.23 2.10 6.10
C LEU A 85 -23.93 3.46 5.95
N ASP A 86 -24.98 3.71 6.73
CA ASP A 86 -25.74 4.96 6.67
C ASP A 86 -24.90 6.16 7.13
N GLU A 87 -24.05 6.01 8.14
CA GLU A 87 -23.07 7.06 8.52
C GLU A 87 -22.03 7.32 7.43
N LEU A 88 -21.52 6.27 6.78
CA LEU A 88 -20.58 6.40 5.67
C LEU A 88 -21.23 7.17 4.49
N ILE A 89 -22.47 6.83 4.15
CA ILE A 89 -23.21 7.51 3.09
C ILE A 89 -23.45 8.97 3.45
N ALA A 90 -23.89 9.25 4.68
CA ALA A 90 -24.14 10.62 5.13
C ALA A 90 -22.88 11.49 5.03
N ALA A 91 -21.73 10.96 5.48
CA ALA A 91 -20.44 11.66 5.41
C ALA A 91 -19.97 11.85 3.95
N PHE A 92 -20.13 10.83 3.10
CA PHE A 92 -19.86 10.94 1.67
C PHE A 92 -20.73 12.02 1.02
N SER A 93 -22.04 12.02 1.29
CA SER A 93 -22.98 12.99 0.74
C SER A 93 -22.73 14.42 1.23
N SER A 94 -22.12 14.60 2.40
CA SER A 94 -21.67 15.92 2.88
C SER A 94 -20.31 16.36 2.32
N GLY A 95 -19.68 15.54 1.47
CA GLY A 95 -18.38 15.86 0.85
C GLY A 95 -17.17 15.59 1.74
N CYS A 96 -17.29 14.73 2.76
CA CYS A 96 -16.15 14.36 3.60
C CYS A 96 -15.08 13.61 2.78
N SER A 97 -13.83 13.80 3.17
CA SER A 97 -12.74 12.96 2.69
C SER A 97 -12.86 11.57 3.28
N ILE A 98 -12.54 10.53 2.49
CA ILE A 98 -12.59 9.14 2.93
C ILE A 98 -11.18 8.53 2.94
N LYS A 99 -10.87 7.76 3.98
CA LYS A 99 -9.64 6.96 4.10
C LYS A 99 -10.04 5.54 4.50
N LEU A 100 -9.31 4.55 4.02
CA LEU A 100 -9.58 3.14 4.27
C LEU A 100 -8.43 2.51 5.04
N GLY A 101 -8.74 1.60 5.97
CA GLY A 101 -7.81 0.64 6.57
C GLY A 101 -8.17 -0.76 6.09
N ILE A 102 -7.25 -1.44 5.39
CA ILE A 102 -7.52 -2.70 4.71
C ILE A 102 -6.67 -3.78 5.34
N SER A 103 -7.33 -4.78 5.93
CA SER A 103 -6.65 -5.86 6.63
C SER A 103 -5.98 -6.81 5.65
N ASN A 104 -4.70 -7.12 5.86
CA ASN A 104 -3.94 -8.16 5.19
C ASN A 104 -3.86 -8.05 3.64
N LEU A 105 -3.85 -6.82 3.11
CA LEU A 105 -3.80 -6.54 1.66
C LEU A 105 -2.54 -7.07 0.94
N CYS A 106 -1.43 -7.19 1.65
CA CYS A 106 -0.12 -7.60 1.13
C CYS A 106 0.24 -9.06 1.49
N ALA A 107 -0.72 -9.84 1.99
CA ALA A 107 -0.45 -11.21 2.45
C ALA A 107 -0.03 -12.15 1.31
N ASP A 108 -0.42 -11.83 0.07
CA ASP A 108 -0.06 -12.57 -1.15
C ASP A 108 1.37 -12.31 -1.64
N LEU A 109 2.07 -11.31 -1.08
CA LEU A 109 3.49 -11.05 -1.37
C LEU A 109 4.44 -11.92 -0.55
N ALA A 110 3.93 -12.71 0.39
CA ALA A 110 4.72 -13.64 1.17
C ALA A 110 5.10 -14.86 0.32
N ASP A 111 6.41 -15.10 0.14
CA ASP A 111 6.87 -16.36 -0.44
C ASP A 111 6.42 -17.51 0.47
N ALA A 112 5.64 -18.43 -0.12
CA ALA A 112 4.89 -19.49 0.56
C ALA A 112 5.77 -20.51 1.33
N ALA A 113 7.10 -20.44 1.21
CA ALA A 113 8.00 -21.44 1.78
C ALA A 113 8.56 -21.09 3.16
N ASP A 114 8.83 -19.81 3.48
CA ASP A 114 9.68 -19.46 4.64
C ASP A 114 9.23 -18.24 5.47
N SER A 115 8.05 -17.66 5.20
CA SER A 115 7.59 -16.47 5.93
C SER A 115 6.35 -16.76 6.78
N THR A 116 6.47 -16.55 8.10
CA THR A 116 5.33 -16.53 9.01
C THR A 116 4.40 -15.38 8.60
N PRO A 117 3.10 -15.63 8.33
CA PRO A 117 2.16 -14.57 8.02
C PRO A 117 2.16 -13.51 9.12
N LEU A 118 2.39 -12.25 8.74
CA LEU A 118 2.34 -11.12 9.65
C LEU A 118 1.02 -10.37 9.42
N ASP A 119 0.18 -10.32 10.45
CA ASP A 119 -1.02 -9.49 10.42
C ASP A 119 -0.64 -8.02 10.24
N HIS A 120 -1.29 -7.36 9.28
CA HIS A 120 -1.02 -5.97 8.93
C HIS A 120 -2.27 -5.27 8.40
N GLU A 121 -2.23 -3.94 8.40
CA GLU A 121 -3.29 -3.10 7.86
C GLU A 121 -2.67 -2.03 6.94
N VAL A 122 -3.21 -1.90 5.74
CA VAL A 122 -2.79 -0.86 4.79
C VAL A 122 -3.78 0.29 4.84
N PHE A 123 -3.27 1.49 5.13
CA PHE A 123 -4.07 2.71 5.08
C PHE A 123 -3.89 3.43 3.75
N VAL A 124 -4.99 3.75 3.08
CA VAL A 124 -4.98 4.45 1.78
C VAL A 124 -6.08 5.49 1.71
N GLN A 125 -5.79 6.63 1.07
CA GLN A 125 -6.78 7.65 0.77
C GLN A 125 -7.76 7.14 -0.29
N GLY A 126 -9.06 7.36 -0.06
CA GLY A 126 -10.09 7.17 -1.08
C GLY A 126 -10.15 8.36 -2.05
N GLY A 127 -10.48 8.09 -3.30
CA GLY A 127 -10.75 9.05 -4.36
C GLY A 127 -12.23 9.04 -4.73
N SER A 128 -12.54 8.83 -6.01
CA SER A 128 -13.91 8.78 -6.52
C SER A 128 -14.72 7.63 -5.93
N ALA A 129 -15.94 7.92 -5.47
CA ALA A 129 -16.83 6.96 -4.84
C ALA A 129 -18.24 6.97 -5.46
N TYR A 130 -18.92 5.83 -5.34
CA TYR A 130 -20.26 5.60 -5.85
C TYR A 130 -21.08 4.83 -4.81
N TYR A 131 -22.37 5.16 -4.71
CA TYR A 131 -23.31 4.43 -3.88
C TYR A 131 -24.46 3.91 -4.72
N TYR A 132 -24.60 2.58 -4.79
CA TYR A 132 -25.71 1.92 -5.45
C TYR A 132 -26.86 1.78 -4.45
N THR A 133 -27.87 2.66 -4.59
CA THR A 133 -28.94 2.85 -3.62
C THR A 133 -29.81 1.61 -3.42
N GLU A 134 -30.23 0.95 -4.52
CA GLU A 134 -31.07 -0.24 -4.46
C GLU A 134 -30.35 -1.44 -3.81
N GLN A 135 -29.05 -1.59 -4.09
CA GLN A 135 -28.23 -2.68 -3.59
C GLN A 135 -27.65 -2.40 -2.20
N ARG A 136 -27.78 -1.16 -1.70
CA ARG A 136 -27.09 -0.66 -0.50
C ARG A 136 -25.61 -1.00 -0.51
N LEU A 137 -24.94 -0.72 -1.63
CA LEU A 137 -23.53 -1.04 -1.83
C LEU A 137 -22.74 0.24 -2.11
N PHE A 138 -21.76 0.53 -1.25
CA PHE A 138 -20.84 1.65 -1.43
C PHE A 138 -19.52 1.14 -1.99
N MET A 139 -18.96 1.88 -2.94
CA MET A 139 -17.66 1.56 -3.54
C MET A 139 -16.80 2.79 -3.76
N ILE A 140 -15.49 2.64 -3.64
CA ILE A 140 -14.53 3.74 -3.79
C ILE A 140 -13.26 3.27 -4.49
N GLY A 141 -12.75 4.08 -5.42
CA GLY A 141 -11.42 3.94 -5.97
C GLY A 141 -10.39 4.54 -5.02
N SER A 142 -9.28 3.86 -4.75
CA SER A 142 -8.20 4.42 -3.94
C SER A 142 -7.32 5.37 -4.75
N HIS A 143 -6.57 6.22 -4.05
CA HIS A 143 -5.31 6.76 -4.58
C HIS A 143 -4.31 5.62 -4.85
N PRO A 144 -3.21 5.85 -5.59
CA PRO A 144 -2.20 4.82 -5.79
C PRO A 144 -1.73 4.23 -4.46
N VAL A 145 -1.63 2.91 -4.41
CA VAL A 145 -1.10 2.15 -3.27
C VAL A 145 0.17 1.43 -3.69
N VAL A 146 1.17 1.42 -2.81
CA VAL A 146 2.34 0.55 -2.91
C VAL A 146 2.16 -0.57 -1.89
N ARG A 147 2.28 -1.82 -2.34
CA ARG A 147 2.30 -2.98 -1.46
C ARG A 147 3.74 -3.45 -1.34
N VAL A 148 4.16 -3.74 -0.12
CA VAL A 148 5.46 -4.36 0.19
C VAL A 148 5.16 -5.53 1.10
N GLN A 149 5.90 -6.63 0.93
CA GLN A 149 5.80 -7.80 1.77
C GLN A 149 5.93 -7.38 3.25
N PRO A 150 4.94 -7.73 4.10
CA PRO A 150 4.97 -7.37 5.51
C PRO A 150 6.19 -7.99 6.22
N ALA A 151 6.96 -7.18 6.94
CA ALA A 151 8.09 -7.61 7.75
C ALA A 151 8.43 -6.58 8.83
N VAL A 152 9.23 -6.99 9.83
CA VAL A 152 9.77 -6.10 10.86
C VAL A 152 11.29 -6.27 10.97
N PRO A 153 12.10 -5.33 10.46
CA PRO A 153 11.71 -4.16 9.68
C PRO A 153 11.19 -4.52 8.28
N MET A 154 10.31 -3.68 7.74
CA MET A 154 9.85 -3.79 6.35
C MET A 154 10.99 -3.37 5.40
N ARG A 155 11.25 -4.16 4.35
CA ARG A 155 12.34 -3.91 3.39
C ARG A 155 11.90 -4.13 1.96
N TYR A 156 12.39 -3.33 1.02
CA TYR A 156 12.28 -3.62 -0.40
C TYR A 156 13.30 -4.68 -0.82
N ARG A 157 12.88 -5.63 -1.65
CA ARG A 157 13.71 -6.65 -2.29
C ARG A 157 13.15 -6.94 -3.68
N SER A 158 13.90 -7.69 -4.47
CA SER A 158 13.36 -8.21 -5.72
C SER A 158 12.03 -8.93 -5.49
N ARG A 159 11.00 -8.54 -6.25
CA ARG A 159 9.67 -9.16 -6.35
C ARG A 159 8.81 -9.16 -5.09
N ASN A 160 9.24 -8.48 -4.02
CA ASN A 160 8.47 -8.43 -2.78
C ASN A 160 7.55 -7.20 -2.68
N TRP A 161 7.36 -6.48 -3.78
CA TRP A 161 6.55 -5.28 -3.82
C TRP A 161 5.95 -5.06 -5.21
N ASP A 162 4.82 -4.35 -5.22
CA ASP A 162 4.14 -3.89 -6.42
C ASP A 162 3.35 -2.61 -6.11
N PHE A 163 2.71 -2.02 -7.12
CA PHE A 163 1.90 -0.81 -6.94
C PHE A 163 0.71 -0.79 -7.88
N GLY A 164 -0.32 -0.02 -7.52
CA GLY A 164 -1.52 0.07 -8.35
C GLY A 164 -2.67 0.81 -7.67
N TRP A 165 -3.89 0.46 -8.06
CA TRP A 165 -5.11 1.10 -7.57
C TRP A 165 -6.11 0.05 -7.11
N LEU A 166 -6.87 0.39 -6.07
CA LEU A 166 -7.89 -0.48 -5.52
C LEU A 166 -9.28 0.07 -5.87
N MET A 167 -10.20 -0.82 -6.17
CA MET A 167 -11.64 -0.57 -6.09
C MET A 167 -12.17 -1.36 -4.91
N LEU A 168 -12.61 -0.68 -3.85
CA LEU A 168 -13.06 -1.30 -2.61
C LEU A 168 -14.56 -1.17 -2.47
N ARG A 169 -15.21 -2.20 -1.92
CA ARG A 169 -16.65 -2.25 -1.68
C ARG A 169 -16.97 -2.60 -0.24
N THR A 170 -18.14 -2.15 0.23
CA THR A 170 -18.62 -2.44 1.59
C THR A 170 -19.04 -3.88 1.82
N ASP A 171 -19.09 -4.72 0.78
CA ASP A 171 -19.29 -6.16 0.87
C ASP A 171 -17.97 -6.95 1.00
N GLY A 172 -16.87 -6.26 1.31
CA GLY A 172 -15.55 -6.89 1.48
C GLY A 172 -14.78 -7.09 0.17
N ARG A 173 -15.42 -7.00 -0.99
CA ARG A 173 -14.77 -7.22 -2.28
C ARG A 173 -13.78 -6.09 -2.59
N VAL A 174 -12.57 -6.47 -2.96
CA VAL A 174 -11.52 -5.58 -3.44
C VAL A 174 -11.07 -6.04 -4.82
N VAL A 175 -11.01 -5.10 -5.77
CA VAL A 175 -10.35 -5.31 -7.06
C VAL A 175 -9.09 -4.49 -7.07
N TYR A 176 -7.95 -5.15 -7.16
CA TYR A 176 -6.65 -4.51 -7.27
C TYR A 176 -6.18 -4.52 -8.72
N ARG A 177 -6.16 -3.33 -9.33
CA ARG A 177 -5.49 -3.10 -10.62
C ARG A 177 -4.00 -2.95 -10.33
N ARG A 178 -3.28 -4.07 -10.35
CA ARG A 178 -1.85 -4.19 -10.11
C ARG A 178 -1.07 -3.79 -11.35
N CYS A 179 -0.07 -2.94 -11.18
CA CYS A 179 1.04 -2.79 -12.11
C CYS A 179 2.22 -3.63 -11.61
N ASP A 180 2.67 -4.58 -12.43
CA ASP A 180 3.94 -5.27 -12.19
C ASP A 180 5.09 -4.30 -12.44
N PRO A 181 5.92 -3.96 -11.44
CA PRO A 181 6.96 -2.94 -11.58
C PRO A 181 8.06 -3.34 -12.57
N TYR A 182 8.22 -4.62 -12.90
CA TYR A 182 9.24 -5.08 -13.85
C TYR A 182 8.76 -5.01 -15.30
N SER A 183 7.53 -5.46 -15.53
CA SER A 183 6.95 -5.56 -16.89
C SER A 183 6.06 -4.38 -17.28
N LEU A 184 5.69 -3.52 -16.31
CA LEU A 184 4.72 -2.43 -16.43
C LEU A 184 3.33 -2.89 -16.92
N LYS A 185 3.06 -4.20 -16.88
CA LYS A 185 1.78 -4.77 -17.29
C LYS A 185 0.77 -4.65 -16.16
N PHE A 186 -0.44 -4.27 -16.55
CA PHE A 186 -1.58 -4.20 -15.66
C PHE A 186 -2.34 -5.52 -15.61
N THR A 187 -2.72 -5.94 -14.41
CA THR A 187 -3.55 -7.12 -14.15
C THR A 187 -4.55 -6.80 -13.04
N ASP A 188 -5.77 -7.34 -13.15
CA ASP A 188 -6.79 -7.14 -12.13
C ASP A 188 -6.86 -8.39 -11.24
N HIS A 189 -6.76 -8.18 -9.92
CA HIS A 189 -6.81 -9.23 -8.90
C HIS A 189 -8.03 -9.00 -8.02
N VAL A 190 -8.81 -10.05 -7.78
CA VAL A 190 -10.01 -9.97 -6.94
C VAL A 190 -9.73 -10.67 -5.62
N SER A 191 -9.98 -9.99 -4.52
CA SER A 191 -9.84 -10.51 -3.16
C SER A 191 -10.96 -10.01 -2.25
N HIS A 192 -10.97 -10.50 -1.02
CA HIS A 192 -11.92 -10.13 0.02
C HIS A 192 -11.19 -9.76 1.30
N HIS A 193 -11.49 -8.59 1.86
CA HIS A 193 -10.78 -8.06 3.03
C HIS A 193 -11.75 -7.44 4.04
N ALA A 194 -11.41 -7.55 5.32
CA ALA A 194 -12.00 -6.70 6.33
C ALA A 194 -11.50 -5.26 6.11
N ILE A 195 -12.42 -4.30 6.13
CA ILE A 195 -12.11 -2.89 5.84
C ILE A 195 -12.73 -1.99 6.90
N ARG A 196 -11.94 -1.01 7.33
CA ARG A 196 -12.35 0.12 8.17
C ARG A 196 -12.43 1.36 7.31
N TRP A 197 -13.52 2.10 7.44
CA TRP A 197 -13.83 3.30 6.68
C TRP A 197 -13.80 4.51 7.60
N PHE A 198 -12.96 5.48 7.27
CA PHE A 198 -12.75 6.69 8.05
C PHE A 198 -13.14 7.92 7.26
N VAL A 199 -13.65 8.93 7.94
CA VAL A 199 -14.05 10.22 7.34
C VAL A 199 -13.43 11.40 8.07
N ARG A 200 -13.32 12.51 7.34
CA ARG A 200 -12.94 13.83 7.87
C ARG A 200 -13.59 14.94 7.05
#